data_AF-A0A9P1GRU4-F1
#
_entry.id   AF-A0A9P1GRU4-F1
#
_cell.length_a   1.000
_cell.length_b   1.000
_cell.length_c   1.000
_cell.angle_alpha   90.00
_cell.angle_beta   90.00
_cell.angle_gamma   90.00
#
_symmetry.space_group_name_H-M   'P 1'
#
loop_
_entity.id
_entity.type
_entity.pdbx_description
1 polymer ?
#
loop_
_entity_poly.entity_id
_entity_poly.type
_entity_poly.pdbx_seq_one_letter_code
_entity_poly.pdbx_strand_id
1 'polypeptide(L)'
;MENPSLGWARSLVCGFGSLFVPIFAERQAFGPIPAQDVALSLVMMTMVCTAAGYVLTRSAPLLLTRLLLRLHPNLQLRDDVWEEVVPGQEAQLGEEAAEEGVAKKRYIRKRTGAELLFIVVHNSAVTSMAMLAWLLGYPYLALHAFCLEIGYEVFDSFSLGFQRMEPETLIHHLVSPICILCSTQTDIDFRVLCQLSICIDLSGAILGMSKFLLRFSHLSASKIYQFLSIVYIFLRVIFPLIDTVIIVSRELTTKGSFSTRLQLQSDQQGFFARTDWTQLYFWSMAVMNSFNAYFFLVIRARSRLPAHVVSIYETQN
;
A
#
# COMPACT_ATOMS: atom_id res chain seq x y z
N MET A 1 28.96 26.52 14.92
CA MET A 1 27.49 26.50 15.00
C MET A 1 26.99 26.54 13.56
N GLU A 2 26.56 25.39 13.03
CA GLU A 2 25.96 25.35 11.68
C GLU A 2 24.60 26.06 11.71
N ASN A 3 24.34 26.88 10.70
CA ASN A 3 23.11 27.66 10.59
C ASN A 3 21.94 26.68 10.39
N PRO A 4 20.95 26.60 11.31
CA PRO A 4 19.87 25.62 11.24
C PRO A 4 19.02 25.75 9.95
N SER A 5 19.03 26.92 9.33
CA SER A 5 18.40 27.20 8.04
C SER A 5 19.11 26.58 6.83
N LEU A 6 20.36 26.14 6.94
CA LEU A 6 21.05 25.37 5.88
C LEU A 6 20.91 23.86 6.09
N GLY A 7 20.62 23.42 7.31
CA GLY A 7 20.48 22.01 7.66
C GLY A 7 19.35 21.32 6.90
N TRP A 8 18.15 21.93 6.85
CA TRP A 8 17.00 21.34 6.16
C TRP A 8 17.21 21.28 4.64
N ALA A 9 17.78 22.32 4.02
CA ALA A 9 18.03 22.34 2.58
C ALA A 9 19.05 21.28 2.15
N ARG A 10 20.10 21.09 2.95
CA ARG A 10 21.09 20.02 2.73
C ARG A 10 20.46 18.63 2.90
N SER A 11 19.64 18.43 3.93
CA SER A 11 18.90 17.19 4.13
C SER A 11 17.95 16.87 2.98
N LEU A 12 17.28 17.88 2.41
CA LEU A 12 16.43 17.70 1.22
C LEU A 12 17.23 17.24 0.00
N VAL A 13 18.33 17.94 -0.32
CA VAL A 13 19.16 17.61 -1.49
C VAL A 13 19.77 16.21 -1.37
N CYS A 14 20.32 15.88 -0.19
CA CYS A 14 20.84 14.54 0.08
C CYS A 14 19.71 13.48 0.04
N GLY A 15 18.55 13.78 0.63
CA GLY A 15 17.39 12.90 0.67
C GLY A 15 16.85 12.54 -0.71
N PHE A 16 16.72 13.51 -1.62
CA PHE A 16 16.29 13.27 -3.01
C PHE A 16 17.30 12.44 -3.79
N GLY A 17 18.61 12.71 -3.63
CA GLY A 17 19.66 11.93 -4.29
C GLY A 17 19.69 10.46 -3.86
N SER A 18 19.33 10.19 -2.60
CA SER A 18 19.28 8.83 -2.03
C SER A 18 17.98 8.07 -2.30
N LEU A 19 16.94 8.68 -2.88
CA LEU A 19 15.63 8.04 -3.06
C LEU A 19 15.69 6.83 -4.03
N PHE A 20 16.65 6.83 -4.95
CA PHE A 20 16.82 5.73 -5.90
C PHE A 20 17.67 4.58 -5.34
N VAL A 21 18.53 4.89 -4.37
CA VAL A 21 19.43 3.94 -3.71
C VAL A 21 19.62 4.41 -2.26
N PRO A 22 18.93 3.81 -1.28
CA PRO A 22 18.88 4.22 0.14
C PRO A 22 20.17 3.88 0.89
N ILE A 23 21.34 4.15 0.31
CA ILE A 23 22.63 3.86 0.95
C ILE A 23 23.09 5.08 1.72
N PHE A 24 22.86 5.03 3.03
CA PHE A 24 23.36 6.01 3.98
C PHE A 24 24.56 5.47 4.75
N ALA A 25 25.56 6.31 5.00
CA ALA A 25 26.78 5.95 5.72
C ALA A 25 26.51 5.58 7.19
N GLU A 26 25.57 6.26 7.84
CA GLU A 26 25.14 5.99 9.21
C GLU A 26 23.77 5.32 9.22
N ARG A 27 23.61 4.21 9.94
CA ARG A 27 22.35 3.48 10.10
C ARG A 27 21.44 4.23 11.08
N GLN A 28 20.19 4.46 10.70
CA GLN A 28 19.15 4.95 11.61
C GLN A 28 18.13 3.84 11.82
N ALA A 29 18.26 3.12 12.94
CA ALA A 29 17.39 2.00 13.26
C ALA A 29 15.94 2.47 13.43
N PHE A 30 14.99 1.69 12.92
CA PHE A 30 13.57 1.95 13.11
C PHE A 30 13.09 1.49 14.51
N GLY A 31 13.52 0.31 14.96
CA GLY A 31 13.19 -0.25 16.26
C GLY A 31 14.41 -0.74 17.06
N PRO A 32 14.18 -1.33 18.25
CA PRO A 32 12.88 -1.65 18.82
C PRO A 32 12.15 -0.43 19.40
N ILE A 33 10.89 -0.24 19.00
CA ILE A 33 10.01 0.82 19.52
C ILE A 33 9.19 0.25 20.70
N PRO A 34 9.00 1.00 21.80
CA PRO A 34 8.13 0.59 22.90
C PRO A 34 6.73 0.22 22.41
N ALA A 35 6.19 -0.90 22.89
CA ALA A 35 4.87 -1.39 22.47
C ALA A 35 3.74 -0.39 22.74
N GLN A 36 3.87 0.44 23.78
CA GLN A 36 2.91 1.49 24.10
C GLN A 36 2.83 2.56 23.01
N ASP A 37 3.98 2.98 22.46
CA ASP A 37 4.05 4.00 21.40
C ASP A 37 3.47 3.44 20.09
N VAL A 38 3.79 2.19 19.77
CA VAL A 38 3.22 1.48 18.62
C VAL A 38 1.70 1.35 18.76
N ALA A 39 1.22 0.90 19.91
CA ALA A 39 -0.22 0.74 20.17
C ALA A 39 -0.98 2.07 20.09
N LEU A 40 -0.44 3.13 20.69
CA LEU A 40 -1.03 4.46 20.64
C LEU A 40 -1.11 4.98 19.20
N SER A 41 -0.01 4.87 18.44
CA SER A 41 0.04 5.27 17.04
C SER A 41 -0.96 4.48 16.18
N LEU A 42 -1.04 3.16 16.36
CA LEU A 42 -2.01 2.31 15.67
C LEU A 42 -3.44 2.74 15.95
N VAL A 43 -3.80 2.94 17.21
CA VAL A 43 -5.15 3.36 17.61
C VAL A 43 -5.49 4.72 17.01
N MET A 44 -4.59 5.70 17.15
CA MET A 44 -4.81 7.05 16.60
C MET A 44 -4.98 7.02 15.08
N MET A 45 -4.06 6.38 14.36
CA MET A 45 -4.09 6.37 12.89
C MET A 45 -5.25 5.54 12.33
N THR A 46 -5.62 4.45 13.00
CA THR A 46 -6.82 3.67 12.64
C THR A 46 -8.09 4.47 12.83
N MET A 47 -8.22 5.22 13.94
CA MET A 47 -9.38 6.10 14.16
C MET A 47 -9.45 7.20 13.11
N VAL A 48 -8.32 7.86 12.80
CA VAL A 48 -8.25 8.89 11.76
C VAL A 48 -8.65 8.33 10.40
N CYS A 49 -8.07 7.19 10.00
CA CYS A 49 -8.38 6.55 8.72
C CYS A 49 -9.84 6.11 8.64
N THR A 50 -10.36 5.48 9.70
CA THR A 50 -11.76 5.02 9.74
C THR A 50 -12.75 6.18 9.68
N ALA A 51 -12.50 7.26 10.44
CA ALA A 51 -13.36 8.44 10.42
C ALA A 51 -13.33 9.14 9.06
N ALA A 52 -12.14 9.36 8.50
CA ALA A 52 -11.99 9.94 7.16
C ALA A 52 -12.62 9.06 6.08
N GLY A 53 -12.36 7.76 6.12
CA GLY A 53 -12.93 6.77 5.20
C GLY A 53 -14.45 6.77 5.26
N TYR A 54 -15.05 6.73 6.46
CA TYR A 54 -16.50 6.78 6.62
C TYR A 54 -17.09 8.07 6.04
N VAL A 55 -16.52 9.23 6.39
CA VAL A 55 -17.00 10.52 5.89
C VAL A 55 -16.88 10.60 4.36
N LEU A 56 -15.74 10.20 3.81
CA LEU A 56 -15.44 10.38 2.39
C LEU A 56 -16.09 9.33 1.47
N THR A 57 -16.38 8.14 1.99
CA THR A 57 -16.99 7.05 1.20
C THR A 57 -18.49 6.88 1.43
N ARG A 58 -19.01 7.28 2.60
CA ARG A 58 -20.44 7.10 2.93
C ARG A 58 -21.18 8.41 3.17
N SER A 59 -20.61 9.33 3.96
CA SER A 59 -21.34 10.56 4.32
C SER A 59 -21.28 11.65 3.24
N ALA A 60 -20.20 11.69 2.46
CA ALA A 60 -19.95 12.68 1.42
C ALA A 60 -19.22 12.09 0.20
N PRO A 61 -19.75 11.01 -0.43
CA PRO A 61 -19.06 10.28 -1.51
C PRO A 61 -18.70 11.15 -2.71
N LEU A 62 -19.51 12.18 -2.99
CA LEU A 62 -19.28 13.10 -4.11
C LEU A 62 -18.17 14.14 -3.83
N LEU A 63 -17.72 14.29 -2.58
CA LEU A 63 -16.68 15.28 -2.24
C LEU A 63 -15.37 14.98 -2.98
N LEU A 64 -14.98 13.70 -3.02
CA LEU A 64 -13.76 13.25 -3.69
C LEU A 64 -13.85 13.46 -5.21
N THR A 65 -14.98 13.12 -5.82
CA THR A 65 -15.21 13.35 -7.26
C THR A 65 -15.17 14.84 -7.60
N ARG A 66 -15.81 15.69 -6.79
CA ARG A 66 -15.80 17.15 -6.97
C ARG A 66 -14.39 17.72 -6.83
N LEU A 67 -13.60 17.24 -5.87
CA LEU A 67 -12.21 17.65 -5.71
C LEU A 67 -11.39 17.25 -6.94
N LEU A 68 -11.56 16.02 -7.44
CA LEU A 68 -10.88 15.55 -8.64
C LEU A 68 -11.19 16.45 -9.85
N LEU A 69 -12.46 16.80 -10.08
CA LEU A 69 -12.82 17.70 -11.19
C LEU A 69 -12.26 19.12 -11.02
N ARG A 70 -12.11 19.61 -9.79
CA ARG A 70 -11.44 20.90 -9.57
C ARG A 70 -9.96 20.85 -9.94
N LEU A 71 -9.29 19.74 -9.65
CA LEU A 71 -7.89 19.53 -10.01
C LEU A 71 -7.70 19.22 -11.51
N HIS A 72 -8.69 18.57 -12.12
CA HIS A 72 -8.69 18.17 -13.52
C HIS A 72 -10.00 18.55 -14.21
N PRO A 73 -10.21 19.85 -14.53
CA PRO A 73 -11.50 20.35 -15.04
C PRO A 73 -11.89 19.79 -16.41
N ASN A 74 -10.92 19.29 -17.17
CA ASN A 74 -11.16 18.71 -18.50
C ASN A 74 -11.49 17.21 -18.46
N LEU A 75 -11.56 16.60 -17.27
CA LEU A 75 -11.85 15.18 -17.13
C LEU A 75 -13.34 14.92 -17.34
N GLN A 76 -13.68 14.18 -18.39
CA GLN A 76 -15.05 13.75 -18.66
C GLN A 76 -15.32 12.44 -17.91
N LEU A 77 -16.25 12.53 -16.96
CA LEU A 77 -16.71 11.40 -16.15
C LEU A 77 -18.09 10.94 -16.62
N ARG A 78 -18.36 9.64 -16.51
CA ARG A 78 -19.67 9.04 -16.80
C ARG A 78 -20.69 9.38 -15.70
N ASP A 79 -21.97 9.32 -16.06
CA ASP A 79 -23.07 9.65 -15.15
C ASP A 79 -23.11 8.72 -13.92
N ASP A 80 -22.74 7.45 -14.09
CA ASP A 80 -22.65 6.41 -13.06
C ASP A 80 -21.78 6.80 -11.83
N VAL A 81 -20.89 7.80 -11.95
CA VAL A 81 -20.08 8.30 -10.84
C VAL A 81 -20.90 9.10 -9.83
N TRP A 82 -21.96 9.76 -10.32
CA TRP A 82 -22.78 10.68 -9.55
C TRP A 82 -23.97 10.00 -8.87
N GLU A 83 -24.22 8.74 -9.23
CA GLU A 83 -25.25 7.93 -8.60
C GLU A 83 -24.85 7.64 -7.15
N GLU A 84 -25.57 8.26 -6.21
CA GLU A 84 -25.40 7.98 -4.79
C GLU A 84 -25.96 6.58 -4.49
N VAL A 85 -25.09 5.69 -3.99
CA VAL A 85 -25.55 4.40 -3.48
C VAL A 85 -26.34 4.68 -2.19
N VAL A 86 -27.66 4.55 -2.25
CA VAL A 86 -28.53 4.79 -1.10
C VAL A 86 -28.16 3.83 0.03
N PRO A 87 -27.79 4.34 1.23
CA PRO A 87 -27.48 3.49 2.38
C PRO A 87 -28.71 2.63 2.73
N GLY A 88 -28.61 1.31 2.58
CA GLY A 88 -29.70 0.36 2.84
C GLY A 88 -30.18 -0.44 1.62
N GLN A 89 -30.03 0.07 0.39
CA GLN A 89 -30.28 -0.73 -0.84
C GLN A 89 -29.14 -1.72 -1.16
N GLU A 90 -28.03 -1.61 -0.44
CA GLU A 90 -26.84 -2.44 -0.61
C GLU A 90 -27.04 -3.92 -0.25
N ALA A 91 -28.02 -4.22 0.60
CA ALA A 91 -28.42 -5.58 0.97
C ALA A 91 -29.43 -6.18 -0.02
N GLN A 92 -30.33 -5.33 -0.57
CA GLN A 92 -31.42 -5.76 -1.45
C GLN A 92 -30.95 -6.19 -2.84
N LEU A 93 -29.92 -5.56 -3.41
CA LEU A 93 -29.36 -6.00 -4.71
C LEU A 93 -28.73 -7.41 -4.67
N GLY A 94 -28.33 -7.88 -3.48
CA GLY A 94 -27.83 -9.25 -3.29
C GLY A 94 -28.92 -10.28 -3.02
N GLU A 95 -30.09 -9.85 -2.53
CA GLU A 95 -31.23 -10.70 -2.20
C GLU A 95 -32.27 -10.77 -3.34
N GLU A 96 -32.54 -9.67 -4.05
CA GLU A 96 -33.47 -9.64 -5.19
C GLU A 96 -32.95 -10.48 -6.38
N ALA A 97 -31.64 -10.49 -6.62
CA ALA A 97 -31.01 -11.38 -7.61
C ALA A 97 -31.06 -12.88 -7.21
N ALA A 98 -31.36 -13.19 -5.93
CA ALA A 98 -31.50 -14.55 -5.44
C ALA A 98 -32.94 -15.09 -5.60
N GLU A 99 -33.95 -14.22 -5.79
CA GLU A 99 -35.34 -14.63 -6.02
C GLU A 99 -35.63 -14.96 -7.50
N GLU A 100 -34.88 -14.41 -8.46
CA GLU A 100 -35.11 -14.64 -9.91
C GLU A 100 -34.51 -15.94 -10.48
N GLY A 101 -34.09 -16.89 -9.65
CA GLY A 101 -33.85 -18.28 -10.10
C GLY A 101 -32.65 -18.52 -11.04
N VAL A 102 -31.84 -17.51 -11.33
CA VAL A 102 -30.58 -17.68 -12.08
C VAL A 102 -29.48 -18.05 -11.10
N ALA A 103 -28.82 -19.19 -11.35
CA ALA A 103 -27.79 -19.80 -10.52
C ALA A 103 -26.91 -18.77 -9.77
N LYS A 104 -26.86 -18.91 -8.43
CA LYS A 104 -26.00 -18.20 -7.45
C LYS A 104 -24.58 -17.87 -7.98
N LYS A 105 -24.44 -16.86 -8.83
CA LYS A 105 -23.23 -16.07 -8.88
C LYS A 105 -23.44 -14.99 -7.85
N ARG A 106 -22.86 -15.16 -6.65
CA ARG A 106 -22.67 -14.05 -5.72
C ARG A 106 -21.93 -12.98 -6.52
N TYR A 107 -22.65 -11.96 -7.00
CA TYR A 107 -22.02 -10.81 -7.62
C TYR A 107 -21.17 -10.15 -6.53
N ILE A 108 -19.85 -10.30 -6.65
CA ILE A 108 -18.91 -9.63 -5.77
C ILE A 108 -19.03 -8.15 -6.11
N ARG A 109 -19.58 -7.36 -5.18
CA ARG A 109 -19.71 -5.91 -5.34
C ARG A 109 -18.33 -5.31 -5.59
N LYS A 110 -18.09 -4.77 -6.79
CA LYS A 110 -16.90 -3.96 -7.09
C LYS A 110 -16.90 -2.65 -6.29
N ARG A 111 -15.70 -2.16 -5.97
CA ARG A 111 -15.51 -0.87 -5.28
C ARG A 111 -16.22 0.28 -6.01
N THR A 112 -16.88 1.15 -5.25
CA THR A 112 -17.53 2.37 -5.75
C THR A 112 -16.50 3.40 -6.21
N GLY A 113 -16.95 4.44 -6.94
CA GLY A 113 -16.09 5.55 -7.32
C GLY A 113 -15.45 6.24 -6.11
N ALA A 114 -16.24 6.50 -5.07
CA ALA A 114 -15.77 7.12 -3.83
C ALA A 114 -14.75 6.24 -3.09
N GLU A 115 -14.98 4.92 -3.02
CA GLU A 115 -14.01 3.98 -2.43
C GLU A 115 -12.70 3.99 -3.20
N LEU A 116 -12.73 3.92 -4.54
CA LEU A 116 -11.52 3.97 -5.37
C LEU A 116 -10.74 5.28 -5.20
N LEU A 117 -11.44 6.42 -5.14
CA LEU A 117 -10.81 7.72 -4.89
C LEU A 117 -10.27 7.84 -3.46
N PHE A 118 -10.90 7.20 -2.48
CA PHE A 118 -10.39 7.17 -1.12
C PHE A 118 -9.05 6.42 -1.04
N ILE A 119 -8.89 5.32 -1.79
CA ILE A 119 -7.57 4.66 -1.94
C ILE A 119 -6.52 5.66 -2.43
N VAL A 120 -6.85 6.46 -3.45
CA VAL A 120 -5.91 7.46 -4.00
C VAL A 120 -5.50 8.46 -2.91
N VAL A 121 -6.46 8.98 -2.16
CA VAL A 121 -6.20 9.96 -1.08
C VAL A 121 -5.38 9.34 0.04
N HIS A 122 -5.78 8.17 0.53
CA HIS A 122 -5.08 7.44 1.59
C HIS A 122 -3.64 7.14 1.21
N ASN A 123 -3.43 6.46 0.08
CA ASN A 123 -2.09 6.10 -0.38
C ASN A 123 -1.22 7.34 -0.64
N SER A 124 -1.80 8.44 -1.15
CA SER A 124 -1.07 9.70 -1.33
C SER A 124 -0.68 10.34 0.00
N ALA A 125 -1.52 10.24 1.02
CA ALA A 125 -1.22 10.70 2.37
C ALA A 125 -0.09 9.89 3.01
N VAL A 126 -0.15 8.56 2.95
CA VAL A 126 0.91 7.67 3.45
C VAL A 126 2.23 7.95 2.71
N THR A 127 2.20 8.02 1.38
CA THR A 127 3.37 8.35 0.54
C THR A 127 3.98 9.69 0.95
N SER A 128 3.15 10.71 1.17
CA SER A 128 3.61 12.05 1.57
C SER A 128 4.23 12.04 2.97
N MET A 129 3.62 11.35 3.93
CA MET A 129 4.17 11.21 5.28
C MET A 129 5.48 10.42 5.29
N ALA A 130 5.57 9.32 4.54
CA ALA A 130 6.80 8.53 4.40
C ALA A 130 7.91 9.34 3.71
N MET A 131 7.58 10.11 2.67
CA MET A 131 8.52 11.01 1.99
C MET A 131 9.03 12.10 2.93
N LEU A 132 8.14 12.73 3.72
CA LEU A 132 8.53 13.73 4.71
C LEU A 132 9.39 13.11 5.82
N ALA A 133 9.04 11.92 6.32
CA ALA A 133 9.82 11.21 7.31
C ALA A 133 11.23 10.88 6.79
N TRP A 134 11.32 10.43 5.54
CA TRP A 134 12.59 10.19 4.85
C TRP A 134 13.42 11.46 4.73
N LEU A 135 12.84 12.52 4.18
CA LEU A 135 13.54 13.78 3.88
C LEU A 135 14.03 14.50 5.16
N LEU A 136 13.26 14.40 6.24
CA LEU A 136 13.56 15.03 7.52
C LEU A 136 14.36 14.12 8.47
N GLY A 137 14.54 12.85 8.13
CA GLY A 137 15.22 11.89 8.99
C GLY A 137 14.45 11.58 10.28
N TYR A 138 13.11 11.57 10.25
CA TYR A 138 12.28 11.50 11.46
C TYR A 138 11.49 10.16 11.56
N PRO A 139 11.98 9.17 12.34
CA PRO A 139 11.41 7.83 12.38
C PRO A 139 10.01 7.76 13.01
N TYR A 140 9.66 8.66 13.92
CA TYR A 140 8.32 8.69 14.51
C TYR A 140 7.23 9.09 13.50
N LEU A 141 7.54 9.96 12.53
CA LEU A 141 6.60 10.24 11.44
C LEU A 141 6.46 9.04 10.50
N ALA A 142 7.54 8.27 10.28
CA ALA A 142 7.47 7.02 9.54
C ALA A 142 6.56 5.99 10.25
N LEU A 143 6.67 5.89 11.59
CA LEU A 143 5.77 5.05 12.38
C LEU A 143 4.29 5.42 12.15
N HIS A 144 3.96 6.71 12.19
CA HIS A 144 2.60 7.16 11.93
C HIS A 144 2.14 6.87 10.49
N ALA A 145 3.02 7.04 9.50
CA ALA A 145 2.72 6.68 8.11
C ALA A 145 2.39 5.18 7.98
N PHE A 146 3.21 4.31 8.57
CA PHE A 146 2.99 2.86 8.50
C PHE A 146 1.76 2.43 9.32
N CYS A 147 1.49 3.07 10.46
CA CYS A 147 0.28 2.80 11.24
C CYS A 147 -0.98 3.26 10.50
N LEU A 148 -0.89 4.33 9.71
CA LEU A 148 -1.98 4.79 8.85
C LEU A 148 -2.30 3.76 7.76
N GLU A 149 -1.27 3.14 7.18
CA GLU A 149 -1.44 2.03 6.24
C GLU A 149 -2.20 0.86 6.89
N ILE A 150 -1.78 0.40 8.07
CA ILE A 150 -2.53 -0.63 8.81
C ILE A 150 -3.97 -0.18 9.08
N GLY A 151 -4.17 1.09 9.46
CA GLY A 151 -5.48 1.66 9.69
C GLY A 151 -6.40 1.58 8.47
N TYR A 152 -5.85 1.77 7.27
CA TYR A 152 -6.57 1.56 6.02
C TYR A 152 -6.88 0.08 5.77
N GLU A 153 -5.91 -0.83 5.98
CA GLU A 153 -6.16 -2.27 5.81
C GLU A 153 -7.31 -2.75 6.69
N VAL A 154 -7.40 -2.23 7.91
CA VAL A 154 -8.50 -2.44 8.86
C VAL A 154 -9.80 -1.85 8.33
N PHE A 155 -9.82 -0.55 7.99
CA PHE A 155 -11.01 0.12 7.47
C PHE A 155 -11.58 -0.58 6.24
N ASP A 156 -10.73 -0.93 5.29
CA ASP A 156 -11.12 -1.55 4.03
C ASP A 156 -11.64 -2.97 4.25
N SER A 157 -11.03 -3.73 5.17
CA SER A 157 -11.50 -5.07 5.57
C SER A 157 -12.89 -5.03 6.21
N PHE A 158 -13.17 -4.02 7.03
CA PHE A 158 -14.47 -3.87 7.69
C PHE A 158 -15.54 -3.25 6.77
N SER A 159 -15.17 -2.26 5.95
CA SER A 159 -16.12 -1.55 5.08
C SER A 159 -16.55 -2.39 3.87
N LEU A 160 -15.61 -3.11 3.24
CA LEU A 160 -15.90 -4.01 2.13
C LEU A 160 -16.31 -5.40 2.62
N GLY A 161 -15.78 -5.85 3.76
CA GLY A 161 -15.92 -7.22 4.25
C GLY A 161 -14.92 -8.16 3.56
N PHE A 162 -14.19 -8.97 4.34
CA PHE A 162 -13.16 -9.90 3.84
C PHE A 162 -13.59 -10.80 2.67
N GLN A 163 -14.88 -11.16 2.59
CA GLN A 163 -15.41 -11.99 1.49
C GLN A 163 -15.47 -11.27 0.14
N ARG A 164 -15.29 -9.95 0.11
CA ARG A 164 -15.42 -9.11 -1.10
C ARG A 164 -14.08 -8.66 -1.68
N MET A 165 -12.96 -8.96 -1.01
CA MET A 165 -11.63 -8.62 -1.51
C MET A 165 -11.20 -9.59 -2.61
N GLU A 166 -10.63 -9.06 -3.68
CA GLU A 166 -9.95 -9.89 -4.67
C GLU A 166 -8.85 -10.69 -3.94
N PRO A 167 -8.60 -11.97 -4.30
CA PRO A 167 -7.59 -12.79 -3.62
C PRO A 167 -6.21 -12.12 -3.57
N GLU A 168 -5.89 -11.33 -4.60
CA GLU A 168 -4.69 -10.51 -4.70
C GLU A 168 -4.65 -9.42 -3.62
N THR A 169 -5.78 -8.76 -3.38
CA THR A 169 -5.92 -7.74 -2.33
C THR A 169 -5.80 -8.37 -0.95
N LEU A 170 -6.37 -9.56 -0.73
CA LEU A 170 -6.34 -10.25 0.57
C LEU A 170 -4.91 -10.54 1.05
N ILE A 171 -4.02 -10.98 0.16
CA ILE A 171 -2.61 -11.26 0.52
C ILE A 171 -1.93 -9.97 0.99
N HIS A 172 -2.14 -8.86 0.30
CA HIS A 172 -1.57 -7.58 0.68
C HIS A 172 -2.06 -7.13 2.06
N HIS A 173 -3.38 -7.17 2.28
CA HIS A 173 -4.03 -6.78 3.54
C HIS A 173 -3.60 -7.62 4.75
N LEU A 174 -3.15 -8.85 4.54
CA LEU A 174 -2.64 -9.73 5.61
C LEU A 174 -1.15 -9.53 5.85
N VAL A 175 -0.35 -9.47 4.78
CA VAL A 175 1.12 -9.48 4.90
C VAL A 175 1.66 -8.08 5.22
N SER A 176 1.01 -7.01 4.74
CA SER A 176 1.44 -5.63 4.97
C SER A 176 1.48 -5.27 6.46
N PRO A 177 0.41 -5.51 7.26
CA PRO A 177 0.46 -5.26 8.70
C PRO A 177 1.53 -6.08 9.43
N ILE A 178 1.74 -7.34 9.03
CA ILE A 178 2.79 -8.19 9.64
C ILE A 178 4.18 -7.60 9.38
N CYS A 179 4.47 -7.21 8.12
CA CYS A 179 5.73 -6.57 7.75
C CYS A 179 5.98 -5.29 8.57
N ILE A 180 4.95 -4.44 8.69
CA ILE A 180 5.04 -3.18 9.43
C ILE A 180 5.26 -3.42 10.92
N LEU A 181 4.47 -4.29 11.55
CA LEU A 181 4.61 -4.56 12.99
C LEU A 181 5.96 -5.21 13.30
N CYS A 182 6.42 -6.15 12.47
CA CYS A 182 7.74 -6.74 12.64
C CYS A 182 8.84 -5.69 12.47
N SER A 183 8.71 -4.75 11.53
CA SER A 183 9.73 -3.71 11.32
C SER A 183 9.91 -2.80 12.54
N THR A 184 8.83 -2.52 13.30
CA THR A 184 8.94 -1.76 14.57
C THR A 184 9.79 -2.45 15.63
N GLN A 185 10.06 -3.74 15.47
CA GLN A 185 10.83 -4.57 16.40
C GLN A 185 12.20 -4.97 15.84
N THR A 186 12.56 -4.53 14.64
CA THR A 186 13.87 -4.80 14.03
C THR A 186 14.72 -3.55 13.97
N ASP A 187 16.03 -3.74 13.83
CA ASP A 187 17.01 -2.67 13.71
C ASP A 187 17.11 -2.10 12.29
N ILE A 188 16.23 -2.51 11.36
CA ILE A 188 16.27 -2.13 9.94
C ILE A 188 16.28 -0.60 9.79
N ASP A 189 17.03 -0.11 8.80
CA ASP A 189 17.11 1.31 8.51
C ASP A 189 15.74 1.84 8.07
N PHE A 190 15.15 2.75 8.87
CA PHE A 190 13.78 3.21 8.61
C PHE A 190 13.64 3.94 7.27
N ARG A 191 14.74 4.47 6.73
CA ARG A 191 14.72 5.12 5.41
C ARG A 191 14.41 4.08 4.35
N VAL A 192 15.10 2.94 4.34
CA VAL A 192 14.79 1.84 3.40
C VAL A 192 13.31 1.43 3.51
N LEU A 193 12.75 1.40 4.73
CA LEU A 193 11.32 1.14 4.93
C LEU A 193 10.42 2.25 4.35
N CYS A 194 10.82 3.51 4.49
CA CYS A 194 10.10 4.65 3.90
C CYS A 194 10.12 4.62 2.38
N GLN A 195 11.25 4.31 1.73
CA GLN A 195 11.30 4.17 0.27
C GLN A 195 10.41 3.02 -0.21
N LEU A 196 10.45 1.88 0.49
CA LEU A 196 9.59 0.75 0.19
C LEU A 196 8.11 1.14 0.27
N SER A 197 7.70 1.83 1.35
CA SER A 197 6.33 2.37 1.51
C SER A 197 6.00 3.38 0.40
N ILE A 198 6.86 4.35 0.12
CA ILE A 198 6.67 5.31 -0.99
C ILE A 198 6.41 4.58 -2.30
N CYS A 199 7.20 3.55 -2.62
CA CYS A 199 7.05 2.80 -3.87
C CYS A 199 5.73 2.02 -3.91
N ILE A 200 5.40 1.32 -2.83
CA ILE A 200 4.17 0.53 -2.70
C ILE A 200 2.94 1.45 -2.75
N ASP A 201 2.92 2.50 -1.95
CA ASP A 201 1.74 3.32 -1.76
C ASP A 201 1.50 4.22 -2.96
N LEU A 202 2.55 4.82 -3.55
CA LEU A 202 2.43 5.61 -4.77
C LEU A 202 1.90 4.78 -5.95
N SER A 203 2.40 3.56 -6.12
CA SER A 203 1.89 2.66 -7.17
C SER A 203 0.48 2.17 -6.89
N GLY A 204 0.08 2.06 -5.62
CA GLY A 204 -1.30 1.80 -5.21
C GLY A 204 -2.23 2.98 -5.51
N ALA A 205 -1.82 4.21 -5.25
CA ALA A 205 -2.56 5.42 -5.61
C ALA A 205 -2.78 5.52 -7.12
N ILE A 206 -1.72 5.26 -7.91
CA ILE A 206 -1.79 5.27 -9.37
C ILE A 206 -2.75 4.17 -9.88
N LEU A 207 -2.73 2.99 -9.27
CA LEU A 207 -3.67 1.92 -9.61
C LEU A 207 -5.12 2.28 -9.24
N GLY A 208 -5.36 2.84 -8.06
CA GLY A 208 -6.68 3.30 -7.62
C GLY A 208 -7.26 4.31 -8.61
N MET A 209 -6.45 5.29 -9.01
CA MET A 209 -6.83 6.29 -10.01
C MET A 209 -7.06 5.66 -11.39
N SER A 210 -6.22 4.70 -11.79
CA SER A 210 -6.37 3.98 -13.05
C SER A 210 -7.64 3.14 -13.11
N LYS A 211 -7.96 2.40 -12.03
CA LYS A 211 -9.21 1.64 -11.90
C LYS A 211 -10.43 2.58 -11.93
N PHE A 212 -10.35 3.72 -11.25
CA PHE A 212 -11.39 4.75 -11.31
C PHE A 212 -11.60 5.23 -12.76
N LEU A 213 -10.54 5.64 -13.44
CA LEU A 213 -10.61 6.13 -14.82
C LEU A 213 -11.10 5.08 -15.81
N LEU A 214 -10.68 3.82 -15.66
CA LEU A 214 -11.15 2.71 -16.52
C LEU A 214 -12.66 2.55 -16.47
N ARG A 215 -13.23 2.66 -15.26
CA ARG A 215 -14.66 2.45 -15.03
C ARG A 215 -15.48 3.68 -15.41
N PHE A 216 -14.97 4.86 -15.09
CA PHE A 216 -15.76 6.08 -15.02
C PHE A 216 -15.34 7.17 -15.99
N SER A 217 -14.36 6.92 -16.85
CA SER A 217 -13.99 7.84 -17.94
C SER A 217 -14.05 7.14 -19.31
N HIS A 218 -13.79 7.90 -20.37
CA HIS A 218 -13.71 7.40 -21.74
C HIS A 218 -12.26 7.08 -22.18
N LEU A 219 -11.34 6.94 -21.22
CA LEU A 219 -9.94 6.65 -21.52
C LEU A 219 -9.75 5.20 -22.00
N SER A 220 -8.79 5.02 -22.91
CA SER A 220 -8.47 3.71 -23.47
C SER A 220 -7.82 2.81 -22.42
N ALA A 221 -8.42 1.65 -22.20
CA ALA A 221 -7.90 0.67 -21.23
C ALA A 221 -6.48 0.20 -21.56
N SER A 222 -6.17 0.04 -22.85
CA SER A 222 -4.82 -0.37 -23.29
C SER A 222 -3.76 0.66 -22.88
N LYS A 223 -4.04 1.96 -23.03
CA LYS A 223 -3.11 3.03 -22.63
C LYS A 223 -2.88 3.04 -21.11
N ILE A 224 -3.95 2.85 -20.33
CA ILE A 224 -3.87 2.80 -18.87
C ILE A 224 -3.01 1.61 -18.41
N TYR A 225 -3.26 0.41 -18.95
CA TYR A 225 -2.50 -0.79 -18.57
C TYR A 225 -1.04 -0.76 -19.06
N GLN A 226 -0.74 -0.13 -20.20
CA GLN A 226 0.63 0.12 -20.64
C GLN A 226 1.38 1.05 -19.67
N PHE A 227 0.75 2.15 -19.28
CA PHE A 227 1.30 3.07 -18.28
C PHE A 227 1.51 2.36 -16.93
N LEU A 228 0.51 1.63 -16.44
CA LEU A 228 0.61 0.84 -15.21
C LEU A 228 1.74 -0.18 -15.28
N SER A 229 1.96 -0.83 -16.42
CA SER A 229 3.07 -1.78 -16.57
C SER A 229 4.42 -1.12 -16.33
N ILE A 230 4.63 0.10 -16.84
CA ILE A 230 5.87 0.86 -16.64
C ILE A 230 5.98 1.29 -15.17
N VAL A 231 4.92 1.82 -14.58
CA VAL A 231 4.93 2.23 -13.17
C VAL A 231 5.23 1.06 -12.25
N TYR A 232 4.60 -0.09 -12.48
CA TYR A 232 4.71 -1.27 -11.63
C TYR A 232 6.06 -1.96 -11.74
N ILE A 233 6.68 -2.03 -12.93
CA ILE A 233 8.02 -2.61 -13.03
C ILE A 233 9.03 -1.84 -12.17
N PHE A 234 8.94 -0.51 -12.12
CA PHE A 234 9.85 0.28 -11.29
C PHE A 234 9.45 0.25 -9.81
N LEU A 235 8.21 0.60 -9.49
CA LEU A 235 7.76 0.81 -8.12
C LEU A 235 7.39 -0.47 -7.36
N ARG A 236 7.07 -1.57 -8.05
CA ARG A 236 6.68 -2.84 -7.39
C ARG A 236 7.68 -3.96 -7.57
N VAL A 237 8.58 -3.87 -8.56
CA VAL A 237 9.60 -4.90 -8.81
C VAL A 237 10.99 -4.37 -8.55
N ILE A 238 11.47 -3.40 -9.33
CA ILE A 238 12.88 -2.98 -9.29
C ILE A 238 13.26 -2.36 -7.94
N PHE A 239 12.56 -1.31 -7.48
CA PHE A 239 12.94 -0.64 -6.24
C PHE A 239 12.73 -1.53 -5.00
N PRO A 240 11.59 -2.22 -4.82
CA PRO A 240 11.44 -3.14 -3.68
C PRO A 240 12.48 -4.25 -3.64
N LEU A 241 12.92 -4.76 -4.79
CA LEU A 241 14.02 -5.73 -4.86
C LEU A 241 15.35 -5.11 -4.42
N ILE A 242 15.68 -3.90 -4.88
CA ILE A 242 16.88 -3.17 -4.45
C ILE A 242 16.85 -2.97 -2.93
N ASP A 243 15.72 -2.50 -2.38
CA ASP A 243 15.55 -2.27 -0.94
C ASP A 243 15.72 -3.58 -0.16
N THR A 244 15.12 -4.67 -0.65
CA THR A 244 15.25 -6.00 -0.02
C THR A 244 16.71 -6.48 -0.02
N VAL A 245 17.42 -6.32 -1.14
CA VAL A 245 18.85 -6.65 -1.22
C VAL A 245 19.67 -5.82 -0.24
N ILE A 246 19.37 -4.53 -0.10
CA ILE A 246 20.06 -3.66 0.86
C ILE A 246 19.81 -4.12 2.30
N ILE A 247 18.56 -4.44 2.65
CA ILE A 247 18.23 -4.96 3.99
C ILE A 247 18.97 -6.27 4.25
N VAL A 248 18.87 -7.24 3.34
CA VAL A 248 19.51 -8.57 3.51
C VAL A 248 21.03 -8.44 3.58
N SER A 249 21.64 -7.66 2.68
CA SER A 249 23.09 -7.43 2.66
C SER A 249 23.58 -6.80 3.96
N ARG A 250 22.88 -5.77 4.45
CA ARG A 250 23.22 -5.10 5.73
C ARG A 250 23.04 -6.02 6.93
N GLU A 251 22.05 -6.90 6.93
CA GLU A 251 21.87 -7.88 7.99
C GLU A 251 22.93 -8.98 7.95
N LEU A 252 23.37 -9.41 6.77
CA LEU A 252 24.47 -10.38 6.63
C LEU A 252 25.82 -9.80 7.10
N THR A 253 26.07 -8.52 6.87
CA THR A 253 27.32 -7.88 7.33
C THR A 253 27.34 -7.64 8.84
N THR A 254 26.20 -7.33 9.46
CA THR A 254 26.12 -7.06 10.91
C THR A 254 26.03 -8.32 11.77
N LYS A 255 25.26 -9.34 11.35
CA LYS A 255 25.03 -10.56 12.15
C LYS A 255 25.85 -11.78 11.68
N GLY A 256 26.78 -11.59 10.74
CA GLY A 256 27.57 -12.66 10.15
C GLY A 256 26.81 -13.46 9.07
N SER A 257 27.56 -14.27 8.32
CA SER A 257 27.05 -15.03 7.17
C SER A 257 25.98 -16.04 7.58
N PHE A 258 25.12 -16.44 6.64
CA PHE A 258 24.09 -17.45 6.85
C PHE A 258 24.65 -18.76 7.44
N SER A 259 25.84 -19.18 7.00
CA SER A 259 26.56 -20.35 7.52
C SER A 259 26.97 -20.20 8.99
N THR A 260 27.35 -18.98 9.40
CA THR A 260 27.73 -18.65 10.78
C THR A 260 26.51 -18.69 11.71
N ARG A 261 25.33 -18.31 11.21
CA ARG A 261 24.07 -18.37 11.99
C ARG A 261 23.58 -19.79 12.18
N LEU A 262 23.69 -20.64 11.15
CA LEU A 262 23.34 -22.07 11.24
C LEU A 262 24.20 -22.81 12.28
N GLN A 263 25.47 -22.44 12.42
CA GLN A 263 26.34 -22.96 13.48
C GLN A 263 25.97 -22.42 14.87
N LEU A 264 25.63 -21.14 15.01
CA LEU A 264 25.22 -20.58 16.31
C LEU A 264 23.86 -21.11 16.80
N GLN A 265 22.96 -21.48 15.89
CA GLN A 265 21.66 -22.06 16.23
C GLN A 265 21.75 -23.52 16.68
N SER A 266 22.78 -24.27 16.27
CA SER A 266 22.99 -25.63 16.79
C SER A 266 23.45 -25.65 18.25
N ASP A 267 24.05 -24.55 18.73
CA ASP A 267 24.65 -24.47 20.06
C ASP A 267 23.70 -23.91 21.14
N GLN A 268 22.54 -23.36 20.77
CA GLN A 268 21.53 -22.88 21.73
C GLN A 268 20.25 -23.72 21.68
N GLN A 269 20.29 -24.87 22.36
CA GLN A 269 19.09 -25.66 22.69
C GLN A 269 18.24 -24.93 23.73
N GLY A 270 17.30 -24.11 23.26
CA GLY A 270 16.20 -23.57 24.05
C GLY A 270 14.98 -23.43 23.15
N PHE A 271 13.93 -24.20 23.41
CA PHE A 271 12.71 -24.30 22.58
C PHE A 271 11.87 -23.01 22.49
N PHE A 272 12.35 -21.91 23.06
CA PHE A 272 11.87 -20.54 22.88
C PHE A 272 13.07 -19.59 22.72
N ALA A 273 13.91 -19.83 21.72
CA ALA A 273 14.90 -18.86 21.29
C ALA A 273 14.18 -17.53 21.02
N ARG A 274 14.70 -16.42 21.59
CA ARG A 274 14.22 -15.03 21.41
C ARG A 274 13.54 -14.89 20.06
N THR A 275 12.26 -14.54 20.03
CA THR A 275 11.49 -14.37 18.80
C THR A 275 12.26 -13.45 17.87
N ASP A 276 12.96 -14.01 16.88
CA ASP A 276 13.73 -13.21 15.93
C ASP A 276 12.72 -12.66 14.93
N TRP A 277 12.10 -11.53 15.29
CA TRP A 277 11.18 -10.78 14.43
C TRP A 277 11.77 -10.52 13.04
N THR A 278 13.10 -10.54 12.92
CA THR A 278 13.82 -10.46 11.64
C THR A 278 13.48 -11.62 10.71
N GLN A 279 13.34 -12.85 11.19
CA GLN A 279 12.97 -14.00 10.36
C GLN A 279 11.55 -13.88 9.82
N LEU A 280 10.60 -13.54 10.69
CA LEU A 280 9.21 -13.33 10.29
C LEU A 280 9.08 -12.16 9.31
N TYR A 281 9.83 -11.08 9.56
CA TYR A 281 9.93 -9.94 8.65
C TYR A 281 10.45 -10.37 7.27
N PHE A 282 11.55 -11.14 7.20
CA PHE A 282 12.11 -11.59 5.93
C PHE A 282 11.16 -12.50 5.15
N TRP A 283 10.48 -13.43 5.80
CA TRP A 283 9.49 -14.27 5.14
C TRP A 283 8.31 -13.45 4.62
N SER A 284 7.82 -12.51 5.41
CA SER A 284 6.73 -11.62 5.02
C SER A 284 7.13 -10.74 3.82
N MET A 285 8.35 -10.19 3.84
CA MET A 285 8.92 -9.44 2.71
C MET A 285 9.10 -10.29 1.45
N ALA A 286 9.53 -11.54 1.58
CA ALA A 286 9.65 -12.46 0.45
C ALA A 286 8.28 -12.73 -0.18
N VAL A 287 7.24 -13.00 0.64
CA VAL A 287 5.86 -13.18 0.17
C VAL A 287 5.36 -11.90 -0.53
N MET A 288 5.59 -10.72 0.06
CA MET A 288 5.19 -9.44 -0.52
C MET A 288 5.86 -9.19 -1.88
N ASN A 289 7.15 -9.47 -2.02
CA ASN A 289 7.88 -9.31 -3.28
C ASN A 289 7.44 -10.31 -4.34
N SER A 290 7.23 -11.58 -3.98
CA SER A 290 6.68 -12.58 -4.90
C SER A 290 5.28 -12.19 -5.37
N PHE A 291 4.44 -11.67 -4.47
CA PHE A 291 3.12 -11.16 -4.80
C PHE A 291 3.20 -9.96 -5.76
N ASN A 292 4.06 -8.97 -5.47
CA ASN A 292 4.27 -7.81 -6.34
C ASN A 292 4.71 -8.22 -7.76
N ALA A 293 5.61 -9.21 -7.87
CA ALA A 293 6.06 -9.74 -9.16
C ALA A 293 4.92 -10.46 -9.91
N TYR A 294 4.13 -11.29 -9.21
CA TYR A 294 2.95 -11.93 -9.78
C TYR A 294 1.95 -10.90 -10.29
N PHE A 295 1.61 -9.90 -9.47
CA PHE A 295 0.63 -8.88 -9.83
C PHE A 295 1.10 -8.00 -11.00
N PHE A 296 2.41 -7.71 -11.09
CA PHE A 296 2.98 -7.09 -12.28
C PHE A 296 2.78 -7.95 -13.55
N LEU A 297 2.95 -9.27 -13.46
CA LEU A 297 2.68 -10.16 -14.60
C LEU A 297 1.21 -10.13 -15.00
N VAL A 298 0.28 -10.05 -14.04
CA VAL A 298 -1.16 -9.89 -14.30
C VAL A 298 -1.44 -8.59 -15.05
N ILE A 299 -0.90 -7.45 -14.57
CA ILE A 299 -1.04 -6.15 -15.23
C ILE A 299 -0.47 -6.18 -16.66
N ARG A 300 0.72 -6.77 -16.83
CA ARG A 300 1.37 -6.91 -18.15
C ARG A 300 0.59 -7.82 -19.09
N ALA A 301 -0.03 -8.88 -18.58
CA ALA A 301 -0.91 -9.73 -19.38
C ALA A 301 -2.13 -8.93 -19.85
N ARG A 302 -2.76 -8.16 -18.95
CA ARG A 302 -3.90 -7.29 -19.28
C ARG A 302 -3.53 -6.19 -20.28
N SER A 303 -2.32 -5.64 -20.22
CA SER A 303 -1.86 -4.61 -21.17
C SER A 303 -1.73 -5.11 -22.61
N ARG A 304 -1.68 -6.43 -22.82
CA ARG A 304 -1.57 -7.08 -24.13
C ARG A 304 -2.92 -7.52 -24.69
N LEU A 305 -3.99 -7.45 -23.90
CA LEU A 305 -5.33 -7.81 -24.34
C LEU A 305 -5.92 -6.70 -25.24
N PRO A 306 -6.77 -7.06 -26.22
CA PRO A 306 -7.52 -6.07 -26.99
C PRO A 306 -8.40 -5.21 -26.08
N ALA A 307 -8.50 -3.91 -26.38
CA ALA A 307 -9.20 -2.95 -25.52
C ALA A 307 -10.67 -3.33 -25.23
N HIS A 308 -11.37 -3.94 -26.20
CA HIS A 308 -12.75 -4.40 -26.03
C HIS A 308 -12.87 -5.60 -25.07
N VAL A 309 -11.86 -6.47 -25.01
CA VAL A 309 -11.80 -7.59 -24.06
C VAL A 309 -11.59 -7.04 -22.64
N VAL A 310 -10.67 -6.08 -22.50
CA VAL A 310 -10.40 -5.44 -21.20
C VAL A 310 -11.64 -4.68 -20.70
N SER A 311 -12.33 -3.93 -21.56
CA SER A 311 -13.55 -3.24 -21.15
C SER A 311 -14.62 -4.21 -20.65
N ILE A 312 -14.77 -5.37 -21.29
CA ILE A 312 -15.72 -6.41 -20.87
C ILE A 312 -15.36 -6.95 -19.47
N TYR A 313 -14.08 -7.23 -19.19
CA TYR A 313 -13.64 -7.66 -17.86
C TYR A 313 -13.90 -6.61 -16.77
N GLU A 314 -13.71 -5.33 -17.10
CA GLU A 314 -13.93 -4.23 -16.17
C GLU A 314 -15.42 -3.89 -15.98
N THR A 315 -16.30 -4.18 -16.93
CA THR A 315 -17.74 -3.90 -16.84
C THR A 315 -18.65 -5.08 -16.47
N GLN A 316 -18.26 -6.34 -16.74
CA GLN A 316 -19.12 -7.52 -16.52
C GLN A 316 -18.87 -8.28 -15.20
N ASN A 317 -17.79 -7.98 -14.50
CA ASN A 317 -17.56 -8.44 -13.12
C ASN A 317 -17.76 -7.31 -12.11
#